data_AF-A0A1Y1JZZ8-F1
#
_entry.id   AF-A0A1Y1JZZ8-F1
#
_cell.length_a   1.000
_cell.length_b   1.000
_cell.length_c   1.000
_cell.angle_alpha   90.00
_cell.angle_beta   90.00
_cell.angle_gamma   90.00
#
_symmetry.space_group_name_H-M   'P 1'
#
loop_
_entity.id
_entity.type
_entity.pdbx_description
1 polymer ?
#
loop_
_entity_poly.entity_id
_entity_poly.type
_entity_poly.pdbx_seq_one_letter_code
_entity_poly.pdbx_strand_id
1 'polypeptide(L)'
;ASVKESKNFIQPWKQKYLILRKESLDFHKTEGGKVSYTLYLKDVVNVGRVEAAGTIFEIKRKPDGASNSPGDDDGQTKTLHIKVKGDDELYEWIDFIYGACPGMGGVSNPTNFSHAVHVGFDPQTGEFVGLPPEWSKLLNSSAITKEDYERNPQAVFEVLDFYTDLAKRAE
;
A
#
# COMPACT_ATOMS: atom_id res chain seq x y z
N ALA A 1 3.50 6.76 9.80
CA ALA A 1 4.09 5.74 8.92
C ALA A 1 5.52 5.41 9.35
N SER A 2 6.08 4.31 8.86
CA SER A 2 7.50 3.96 9.04
C SER A 2 8.22 3.97 7.69
N VAL A 3 9.44 4.50 7.65
CA VAL A 3 10.18 4.78 6.40
C VAL A 3 11.46 3.93 6.35
N LYS A 4 11.74 3.32 5.19
CA LYS A 4 12.98 2.59 4.93
C LYS A 4 14.04 3.55 4.38
N GLU A 5 15.17 3.67 5.09
CA GLU A 5 16.16 4.71 4.80
C GLU A 5 17.43 4.22 4.06
N SER A 6 17.60 2.89 3.81
CA SER A 6 18.84 2.32 3.21
C SER A 6 18.66 0.99 2.44
N LYS A 7 19.66 0.71 1.59
CA LYS A 7 19.88 -0.55 0.82
C LYS A 7 20.21 -1.79 1.67
N ASN A 8 20.83 -1.61 2.84
CA ASN A 8 21.27 -2.73 3.68
C ASN A 8 20.11 -3.37 4.47
N PHE A 9 19.99 -4.70 4.37
CA PHE A 9 18.99 -5.56 5.02
C PHE A 9 18.88 -5.43 6.57
N ILE A 10 19.85 -4.79 7.22
CA ILE A 10 19.98 -4.72 8.69
C ILE A 10 19.48 -3.39 9.28
N GLN A 11 19.16 -2.37 8.47
CA GLN A 11 18.69 -1.09 9.05
C GLN A 11 17.19 -1.09 9.37
N PRO A 12 16.80 -0.66 10.59
CA PRO A 12 15.42 -0.71 11.04
C PRO A 12 14.56 0.38 10.38
N TRP A 13 13.29 0.03 10.11
CA TRP A 13 12.23 0.97 9.76
C TRP A 13 12.14 2.08 10.81
N LYS A 14 12.16 3.35 10.38
CA LYS A 14 12.04 4.48 11.30
C LYS A 14 10.65 5.07 11.27
N GLN A 15 10.03 5.20 12.43
CA GLN A 15 8.76 5.89 12.56
C GLN A 15 8.92 7.38 12.23
N LYS A 16 8.03 7.89 11.38
CA LYS A 16 7.97 9.28 10.97
C LYS A 16 6.53 9.77 10.96
N TYR A 17 6.38 11.06 11.22
CA TYR A 17 5.13 11.78 11.02
C TYR A 17 5.17 12.45 9.64
N LEU A 18 4.21 12.13 8.79
CA LEU A 18 4.19 12.57 7.38
C LEU A 18 3.21 13.72 7.25
N ILE A 19 3.61 14.78 6.53
CA ILE A 19 2.75 15.91 6.23
C ILE A 19 2.79 16.15 4.72
N LEU A 20 1.68 15.91 4.04
CA LEU A 20 1.52 16.33 2.65
C LEU A 20 1.20 17.82 2.60
N ARG A 21 2.02 18.57 1.90
CA ARG A 21 1.84 19.99 1.59
C ARG A 21 1.50 20.15 0.11
N LYS A 22 1.25 21.40 -0.28
CA LYS A 22 0.93 21.76 -1.67
C LYS A 22 2.01 21.33 -2.68
N GLU A 23 3.29 21.38 -2.29
CA GLU A 23 4.42 21.15 -3.21
C GLU A 23 5.41 20.09 -2.71
N SER A 24 5.23 19.59 -1.49
CA SER A 24 6.16 18.65 -0.86
C SER A 24 5.45 17.67 0.08
N LEU A 25 6.08 16.52 0.29
CA LEU A 25 5.80 15.59 1.37
C LEU A 25 6.96 15.69 2.39
N ASP A 26 6.64 16.17 3.59
CA ASP A 26 7.62 16.33 4.67
C ASP A 26 7.55 15.15 5.65
N PHE A 27 8.74 14.74 6.11
CA PHE A 27 8.93 13.65 7.05
C PHE A 27 9.47 14.22 8.35
N HIS A 28 8.64 14.29 9.39
CA HIS A 28 9.00 14.79 10.70
C HIS A 28 9.40 13.66 11.65
N LYS A 29 10.26 13.97 12.63
CA LYS A 29 10.63 13.00 13.69
C LYS A 29 9.43 12.61 14.56
N THR A 30 8.59 13.59 14.86
CA THR A 30 7.39 13.50 15.69
C THR A 30 6.35 14.51 15.20
N GLU A 31 5.10 14.38 15.64
CA GLU A 31 4.08 15.40 15.39
C GLU A 31 4.55 16.77 15.93
N GLY A 32 4.45 17.82 15.11
CA GLY A 32 4.96 19.17 15.44
C GLY A 32 6.50 19.29 15.52
N GLY A 33 7.25 18.21 15.29
CA GLY A 33 8.71 18.18 15.41
C GLY A 33 9.44 18.76 14.18
N LYS A 34 10.77 18.77 14.22
CA LYS A 34 11.62 19.20 13.10
C LYS A 34 11.46 18.26 11.89
N VAL A 35 11.44 18.85 10.69
CA VAL A 35 11.54 18.14 9.41
C VAL A 35 12.87 17.38 9.35
N SER A 36 12.79 16.06 9.17
CA SER A 36 13.94 15.19 8.88
C SER A 36 14.27 15.23 7.40
N TYR A 37 13.25 15.08 6.55
CA TYR A 37 13.39 15.05 5.10
C TYR A 37 12.22 15.74 4.41
N THR A 38 12.46 16.22 3.20
CA THR A 38 11.47 16.81 2.30
C THR A 38 11.60 16.12 0.94
N LEU A 39 10.48 15.60 0.46
CA LEU A 39 10.30 15.10 -0.90
C LEU A 39 9.47 16.12 -1.67
N TYR A 40 10.03 16.74 -2.71
CA TYR A 40 9.27 17.66 -3.57
C TYR A 40 8.44 16.87 -4.57
N LEU A 41 7.15 17.19 -4.67
CA LEU A 41 6.19 16.43 -5.48
C LEU A 41 6.47 16.55 -6.98
N LYS A 42 7.10 17.65 -7.42
CA LYS A 42 7.56 17.82 -8.80
C LYS A 42 8.63 16.80 -9.24
N ASP A 43 9.34 16.21 -8.27
CA ASP A 43 10.40 15.23 -8.53
C ASP A 43 9.84 13.79 -8.59
N VAL A 44 8.60 13.57 -8.14
CA VAL A 44 7.95 12.26 -8.08
C VAL A 44 7.53 11.80 -9.49
N VAL A 45 7.84 10.55 -9.81
CA VAL A 45 7.57 9.92 -11.12
C VAL A 45 6.68 8.70 -11.04
N ASN A 46 6.61 8.04 -9.88
CA ASN A 46 5.63 6.99 -9.62
C ASN A 46 5.27 6.94 -8.12
N VAL A 47 4.04 6.58 -7.82
CA VAL A 47 3.60 6.15 -6.49
C VAL A 47 2.72 4.93 -6.64
N GLY A 48 2.91 3.91 -5.79
CA GLY A 48 2.16 2.67 -5.91
C GLY A 48 2.37 1.71 -4.75
N ARG A 49 1.51 0.71 -4.65
CA ARG A 49 1.62 -0.35 -3.64
C ARG A 49 2.78 -1.29 -3.97
N VAL A 50 3.43 -1.83 -2.94
CA VAL A 50 4.39 -2.92 -3.08
C VAL A 50 3.64 -4.23 -2.88
N GLU A 51 3.29 -4.88 -3.99
CA GLU A 51 2.41 -6.05 -4.03
C GLU A 51 2.83 -7.21 -3.11
N ALA A 52 4.14 -7.40 -2.91
CA ALA A 52 4.69 -8.47 -2.07
C ALA A 52 4.90 -8.08 -0.59
N ALA A 53 4.48 -6.88 -0.17
CA ALA A 53 4.93 -6.29 1.10
C ALA A 53 3.83 -5.66 1.96
N GLY A 54 2.65 -6.29 2.03
CA GLY A 54 1.56 -5.89 2.94
C GLY A 54 1.19 -4.40 2.82
N THR A 55 1.14 -3.70 3.96
CA THR A 55 0.79 -2.28 4.04
C THR A 55 1.96 -1.33 3.70
N ILE A 56 2.70 -1.64 2.63
CA ILE A 56 3.83 -0.82 2.15
C ILE A 56 3.53 -0.27 0.77
N PHE A 57 3.70 1.04 0.62
CA PHE A 57 3.73 1.69 -0.69
C PHE A 57 5.12 2.26 -0.97
N GLU A 58 5.42 2.42 -2.26
CA GLU A 58 6.64 3.00 -2.77
C GLU A 58 6.38 4.34 -3.47
N ILE A 59 7.33 5.25 -3.34
CA ILE A 59 7.39 6.48 -4.13
C ILE A 59 8.71 6.48 -4.89
N LYS A 60 8.63 6.49 -6.22
CA LYS A 60 9.79 6.66 -7.10
C LYS A 60 9.91 8.12 -7.49
N ARG A 61 11.11 8.66 -7.36
CA ARG A 61 11.44 10.01 -7.79
C ARG A 61 12.64 10.04 -8.71
N LYS A 62 12.81 11.15 -9.42
CA LYS A 62 14.06 11.44 -10.13
C LYS A 62 15.21 11.55 -9.11
N PRO A 63 16.41 11.02 -9.44
CA PRO A 63 17.57 11.11 -8.57
C PRO A 63 18.12 12.54 -8.51
N ASP A 64 17.91 13.30 -9.58
CA ASP A 64 18.24 14.71 -9.73
C ASP A 64 17.08 15.58 -9.22
N GLY A 65 17.34 16.45 -8.24
CA GLY A 65 16.32 17.29 -7.64
C GLY A 65 16.72 17.85 -6.27
N ALA A 66 15.87 18.71 -5.72
CA ALA A 66 16.07 19.30 -4.39
C ALA A 66 15.60 18.37 -3.25
N SER A 67 14.96 17.25 -3.59
CA SER A 67 14.45 16.26 -2.64
C SER A 67 15.58 15.55 -1.89
N ASN A 68 15.54 15.60 -0.56
CA ASN A 68 16.55 14.97 0.31
C ASN A 68 16.05 13.71 1.02
N SER A 69 14.83 13.24 0.72
CA SER A 69 14.31 12.01 1.34
C SER A 69 15.13 10.79 0.92
N PRO A 70 15.26 9.78 1.79
CA PRO A 70 16.05 8.60 1.48
C PRO A 70 15.38 7.75 0.39
N GLY A 71 16.08 6.73 -0.10
CA GLY A 71 15.54 5.79 -1.07
C GLY A 71 16.61 4.94 -1.74
N ASP A 72 16.19 3.80 -2.26
CA ASP A 72 17.00 2.88 -3.04
C ASP A 72 17.26 3.49 -4.42
N ASP A 73 18.52 3.70 -4.77
CA ASP A 73 18.91 4.32 -6.04
C ASP A 73 19.30 3.25 -7.07
N ASP A 74 18.57 3.18 -8.17
CA ASP A 74 18.86 2.29 -9.30
C ASP A 74 19.60 3.01 -10.44
N GLY A 75 20.18 4.18 -10.18
CA GLY A 75 20.80 5.05 -11.19
C GLY A 75 19.79 5.85 -12.04
N GLN A 76 18.56 5.36 -12.21
CA GLN A 76 17.49 6.07 -12.93
C GLN A 76 16.46 6.74 -12.04
N THR A 77 16.11 6.12 -10.91
CA THR A 77 15.16 6.64 -9.93
C THR A 77 15.61 6.32 -8.50
N LYS A 78 15.12 7.10 -7.54
CA LYS A 78 15.23 6.81 -6.11
C LYS A 78 13.88 6.35 -5.58
N THR A 79 13.86 5.15 -5.01
CA THR A 79 12.64 4.49 -4.51
C THR A 79 12.58 4.53 -2.99
N LEU A 80 11.63 5.29 -2.47
CA LEU A 80 11.33 5.37 -1.05
C LEU A 80 10.21 4.40 -0.69
N HIS A 81 10.40 3.59 0.36
CA HIS A 81 9.37 2.68 0.86
C HIS A 81 8.79 3.20 2.17
N ILE A 82 7.46 3.20 2.26
CA ILE A 82 6.71 3.72 3.41
C ILE A 82 5.70 2.65 3.84
N LYS A 83 5.82 2.20 5.08
CA LYS A 83 4.90 1.28 5.75
C LYS A 83 3.86 2.05 6.55
N VAL A 84 2.60 1.72 6.38
CA VAL A 84 1.45 2.28 7.10
C VAL A 84 0.74 1.20 7.91
N LYS A 85 -0.27 1.58 8.70
CA LYS A 85 -0.90 0.66 9.66
C LYS A 85 -1.95 -0.26 9.04
N GLY A 86 -2.54 0.14 7.92
CA GLY A 86 -3.59 -0.60 7.23
C GLY A 86 -3.62 -0.28 5.74
N ASP A 87 -4.35 -1.08 4.97
CA ASP A 87 -4.49 -0.91 3.53
C ASP A 87 -5.31 0.36 3.19
N ASP A 88 -6.27 0.76 4.01
CA ASP A 88 -6.98 2.05 3.81
C ASP A 88 -6.01 3.24 3.83
N GLU A 89 -5.20 3.34 4.89
CA GLU A 89 -4.17 4.39 5.01
C GLU A 89 -3.19 4.32 3.81
N LEU A 90 -2.90 3.11 3.31
CA LEU A 90 -2.01 2.91 2.17
C LEU A 90 -2.58 3.54 0.90
N TYR A 91 -3.82 3.20 0.56
CA TYR A 91 -4.46 3.72 -0.65
C TYR A 91 -4.74 5.21 -0.54
N GLU A 92 -5.14 5.70 0.64
CA GLU A 92 -5.30 7.15 0.90
C GLU A 92 -4.00 7.91 0.63
N TRP A 93 -2.85 7.43 1.14
CA TRP A 93 -1.57 8.08 0.86
C TRP A 93 -1.19 8.03 -0.62
N ILE A 94 -1.42 6.89 -1.30
CA ILE A 94 -1.17 6.78 -2.74
C ILE A 94 -1.98 7.82 -3.50
N ASP A 95 -3.29 7.89 -3.24
CA ASP A 95 -4.21 8.80 -3.93
C ASP A 95 -3.88 10.27 -3.66
N PHE A 96 -3.60 10.62 -2.40
CA PHE A 96 -3.23 11.99 -2.04
C PHE A 96 -1.92 12.43 -2.71
N ILE A 97 -0.92 11.55 -2.73
CA ILE A 97 0.37 11.86 -3.36
C ILE A 97 0.20 11.94 -4.88
N TYR A 98 -0.52 10.99 -5.48
CA TYR A 98 -0.79 10.96 -6.92
C TYR A 98 -1.50 12.25 -7.38
N GLY A 99 -2.57 12.65 -6.68
CA GLY A 99 -3.34 13.85 -6.98
C GLY A 99 -2.59 15.17 -6.73
N ALA A 100 -1.62 15.17 -5.80
CA ALA A 100 -0.81 16.35 -5.52
C ALA A 100 0.41 16.49 -6.45
N CYS A 101 0.75 15.45 -7.23
CA CYS A 101 1.92 15.46 -8.11
C CYS A 101 1.61 16.14 -9.47
N PRO A 102 2.24 17.29 -9.78
CA PRO A 102 1.88 18.12 -10.94
C PRO A 102 2.17 17.47 -12.29
N GLY A 103 3.04 16.46 -12.34
CA GLY A 103 3.38 15.71 -13.56
C GLY A 103 2.69 14.35 -13.68
N MET A 104 1.87 13.97 -12.70
CA MET A 104 1.26 12.64 -12.60
C MET A 104 -0.27 12.70 -12.67
N GLY A 105 -0.88 13.77 -12.15
CA GLY A 105 -2.32 13.94 -12.08
C GLY A 105 -2.81 15.16 -12.86
N GLY A 106 -3.00 15.00 -14.17
CA GLY A 106 -3.71 15.96 -15.02
C GLY A 106 -5.21 15.69 -15.13
N VAL A 107 -5.91 15.22 -14.08
CA VAL A 107 -7.38 15.19 -14.01
C VAL A 107 -7.81 15.38 -12.54
N SER A 108 -8.81 16.25 -12.38
CA SER A 108 -9.43 16.74 -11.14
C SER A 108 -9.79 15.68 -10.08
N ASN A 109 -9.51 16.04 -8.82
CA ASN A 109 -9.97 15.42 -7.56
C ASN A 109 -11.33 14.72 -7.64
N PRO A 110 -11.46 13.47 -7.13
CA PRO A 110 -12.73 13.00 -6.59
C PRO A 110 -12.95 13.69 -5.23
N THR A 111 -13.81 14.69 -5.19
CA THR A 111 -14.44 15.10 -3.93
C THR A 111 -15.45 14.02 -3.54
N ASN A 112 -15.25 13.42 -2.36
CA ASN A 112 -16.24 12.61 -1.63
C ASN A 112 -16.45 11.17 -2.11
N PHE A 113 -15.60 10.23 -1.66
CA PHE A 113 -15.92 8.80 -1.70
C PHE A 113 -15.53 8.09 -0.39
N SER A 114 -16.50 7.36 0.18
CA SER A 114 -16.34 6.50 1.35
C SER A 114 -16.06 5.08 0.86
N HIS A 115 -14.98 4.46 1.34
CA HIS A 115 -14.83 3.00 1.26
C HIS A 115 -15.20 2.39 2.61
N ALA A 116 -16.35 1.72 2.63
CA ALA A 116 -16.62 0.69 3.60
C ALA A 116 -16.69 -0.63 2.82
N VAL A 117 -15.62 -1.45 2.89
CA VAL A 117 -15.72 -2.88 2.58
C VAL A 117 -15.43 -3.64 3.86
N HIS A 118 -16.48 -3.83 4.66
CA HIS A 118 -16.47 -4.74 5.79
C HIS A 118 -16.72 -6.15 5.24
N VAL A 119 -15.67 -6.97 5.12
CA VAL A 119 -15.82 -8.40 4.82
C VAL A 119 -16.31 -9.08 6.09
N GLY A 120 -17.54 -9.57 6.05
CA GLY A 120 -18.19 -10.24 7.17
C GLY A 120 -18.54 -11.69 6.81
N PHE A 121 -18.48 -12.57 7.80
CA PHE A 121 -19.08 -13.90 7.70
C PHE A 121 -20.52 -13.80 8.19
N ASP A 122 -21.50 -14.19 7.36
CA ASP A 122 -22.90 -14.20 7.77
C ASP A 122 -23.21 -15.55 8.44
N PRO A 123 -23.44 -15.59 9.77
CA PRO A 123 -23.69 -16.83 10.49
C PRO A 123 -25.07 -17.45 10.21
N GLN A 124 -25.96 -16.76 9.49
CA GLN A 124 -27.26 -17.31 9.09
C GLN A 124 -27.20 -18.09 7.78
N THR A 125 -26.38 -17.63 6.83
CA THR A 125 -26.23 -18.26 5.49
C THR A 125 -24.99 -19.15 5.38
N GLY A 126 -24.01 -18.93 6.26
CA GLY A 126 -22.71 -19.61 6.23
C GLY A 126 -21.86 -19.20 5.02
N GLU A 127 -22.05 -17.97 4.53
CA GLU A 127 -21.39 -17.42 3.35
C GLU A 127 -20.67 -16.12 3.69
N PHE A 128 -19.59 -15.84 2.96
CA PHE A 128 -18.87 -14.57 3.09
C PHE A 128 -19.56 -13.48 2.28
N VAL A 129 -19.85 -12.36 2.93
CA VAL A 129 -20.40 -11.17 2.29
C VAL A 129 -19.31 -10.12 2.11
N GLY A 130 -19.27 -9.49 0.92
CA GLY A 130 -18.27 -8.47 0.57
C GLY A 130 -16.97 -9.01 -0.01
N LEU A 131 -16.90 -10.29 -0.41
CA LEU A 131 -15.71 -10.83 -1.08
C LEU A 131 -15.54 -10.26 -2.48
N PRO A 132 -14.30 -9.95 -2.90
CA PRO A 132 -13.98 -9.68 -4.29
C PRO A 132 -14.42 -10.82 -5.22
N PRO A 133 -14.90 -10.52 -6.43
CA PRO A 133 -15.45 -11.52 -7.36
C PRO A 133 -14.44 -12.59 -7.79
N GLU A 134 -13.14 -12.31 -7.73
CA GLU A 134 -12.08 -13.27 -8.06
C GLU A 134 -11.93 -14.35 -6.98
N TRP A 135 -12.03 -13.98 -5.71
CA TRP A 135 -11.97 -14.93 -4.58
C TRP A 135 -13.25 -15.76 -4.50
N SER A 136 -14.41 -15.16 -4.80
CA SER A 136 -15.68 -15.89 -4.89
C SER A 136 -15.62 -17.02 -5.94
N LYS A 137 -14.99 -16.77 -7.09
CA LYS A 137 -14.80 -17.80 -8.12
C LYS A 137 -13.80 -18.87 -7.68
N LEU A 138 -12.69 -18.49 -7.05
CA LEU A 138 -11.70 -19.44 -6.55
C LEU A 138 -12.29 -20.35 -5.47
N LEU A 139 -13.04 -19.77 -4.53
CA LEU A 139 -13.80 -20.49 -3.51
C LEU A 139 -14.76 -21.52 -4.13
N ASN A 140 -15.56 -21.11 -5.12
CA ASN A 140 -16.47 -22.02 -5.83
C ASN A 140 -15.75 -23.09 -6.65
N SER A 141 -14.53 -22.82 -7.11
CA SER A 141 -13.72 -23.76 -7.90
C SER A 141 -12.86 -24.71 -7.04
N SER A 142 -12.66 -24.37 -5.77
CA SER A 142 -11.85 -25.13 -4.81
C SER A 142 -12.71 -26.18 -4.09
N ALA A 143 -12.13 -27.32 -3.75
CA ALA A 143 -12.83 -28.39 -2.99
C ALA A 143 -13.04 -28.03 -1.49
N ILE A 144 -13.04 -26.74 -1.14
CA ILE A 144 -13.18 -26.26 0.24
C ILE A 144 -14.67 -26.30 0.60
N THR A 145 -15.02 -27.13 1.58
CA THR A 145 -16.41 -27.39 1.95
C THR A 145 -16.92 -26.44 3.02
N LYS A 146 -18.25 -26.28 3.15
CA LYS A 146 -18.88 -25.41 4.16
C LYS A 146 -18.31 -25.66 5.59
N GLU A 147 -17.98 -26.92 5.88
CA GLU A 147 -17.41 -27.37 7.15
C GLU A 147 -15.96 -26.88 7.41
N ASP A 148 -15.13 -26.73 6.36
CA ASP A 148 -13.75 -26.23 6.50
C ASP A 148 -13.72 -24.76 6.92
N TYR A 149 -14.71 -23.96 6.48
CA TYR A 149 -14.82 -22.54 6.84
C TYR A 149 -15.23 -22.34 8.30
N GLU A 150 -16.16 -23.16 8.80
CA GLU A 150 -16.61 -23.08 10.19
C GLU A 150 -15.53 -23.56 11.16
N ARG A 151 -14.71 -24.52 10.73
CA ARG A 151 -13.68 -25.12 11.57
C ARG A 151 -12.43 -24.27 11.69
N ASN A 152 -11.96 -23.65 10.60
CA ASN A 152 -10.81 -22.76 10.66
C ASN A 152 -10.82 -21.73 9.51
N PRO A 153 -11.54 -20.60 9.68
CA PRO A 153 -11.67 -19.61 8.62
C PRO A 153 -10.33 -18.99 8.21
N GLN A 154 -9.36 -18.91 9.13
CA GLN A 154 -8.01 -18.40 8.83
C GLN A 154 -7.24 -19.30 7.86
N ALA A 155 -7.31 -20.62 8.03
CA ALA A 155 -6.62 -21.56 7.14
C ALA A 155 -7.17 -21.54 5.72
N VAL A 156 -8.47 -21.28 5.57
CA VAL A 156 -9.08 -21.09 4.25
C VAL A 156 -8.49 -19.87 3.54
N PHE A 157 -8.31 -18.74 4.25
CA PHE A 157 -7.67 -17.55 3.67
C PHE A 157 -6.23 -17.84 3.22
N GLU A 158 -5.44 -18.55 4.03
CA GLU A 158 -4.06 -18.90 3.67
C GLU A 158 -3.98 -19.81 2.43
N VAL A 159 -4.91 -20.75 2.30
CA VAL A 159 -4.99 -21.63 1.13
C VAL A 159 -5.38 -20.83 -0.13
N LEU A 160 -6.35 -19.92 -0.04
CA LEU A 160 -6.75 -19.08 -1.16
C LEU A 160 -5.59 -18.18 -1.63
N ASP A 161 -4.89 -17.55 -0.70
CA ASP A 161 -3.71 -16.71 -0.97
C ASP A 161 -2.61 -17.51 -1.69
N PHE A 162 -2.34 -18.74 -1.22
CA PHE A 162 -1.37 -19.65 -1.83
C PHE A 162 -1.75 -20.11 -3.24
N TYR A 163 -3.04 -20.40 -3.50
CA TYR A 163 -3.52 -20.75 -4.84
C TYR A 163 -3.39 -19.58 -5.81
N THR A 164 -3.67 -18.34 -5.37
CA THR A 164 -3.43 -17.14 -6.20
C THR A 164 -1.95 -16.92 -6.50
N ASP A 165 -1.03 -17.16 -5.55
CA ASP A 165 0.41 -17.01 -5.80
C ASP A 165 0.93 -18.07 -6.79
N LEU A 166 0.45 -19.32 -6.67
CA LEU A 166 0.76 -20.39 -7.62
C LEU A 166 0.23 -20.12 -9.03
N ALA A 167 -1.02 -19.64 -9.15
CA ALA A 167 -1.62 -19.29 -10.44
C ALA A 167 -0.85 -18.17 -11.15
N LYS A 168 -0.36 -17.17 -10.40
CA LYS A 168 0.46 -16.07 -10.94
C LYS A 168 1.87 -16.50 -11.37
N ARG A 169 2.39 -17.64 -10.89
CA ARG A 169 3.71 -18.16 -11.27
C ARG A 169 3.67 -19.18 -12.42
N ALA A 170 2.49 -19.69 -12.76
CA ALA A 170 2.29 -20.67 -13.83
C ALA A 170 2.00 -20.02 -15.19
N GLU A 171 1.92 -18.68 -15.24
CA GLU A 171 1.78 -17.85 -16.45
C GLU A 171 3.11 -17.14 -16.76
#